data_AF-A0A2S8YVP2-F1
#
_entry.id   AF-A0A2S8YVP2-F1
#
_cell.length_a   1.000
_cell.length_b   1.000
_cell.length_c   1.000
_cell.angle_alpha   90.00
_cell.angle_beta   90.00
_cell.angle_gamma   90.00
#
_symmetry.space_group_name_H-M   'P 1'
#
loop_
_entity.id
_entity.type
_entity.pdbx_description
1 polymer ?
#
loop_
_entity_poly.entity_id
_entity_poly.type
_entity_poly.pdbx_seq_one_letter_code
_entity_poly.pdbx_strand_id
1 'polypeptide(L)'
;MARFSRLLLILLPTCLFAGLAWTAPKLVDSASQFSEQTPLDRQPSDATRAKAWGLTEDEWAKFERLQAGPRHYWSPQLDPLTTLGVEADSDQERQRYAELQVRLEAKRAERELAYQKAYTAAWARLFPGMLPVPGMADDPAAAPAGRFALFVEQRCTPCVSNTQQWLRGGAHLDVYLIGSQGDDGRLRQWARGAGITPAQVSSGQVTLNHDRGRWFSLGASRPLPARYQQVDGKWQRID
;
A
#
# COMPACT_ATOMS: atom_id res chain seq x y z
N MET A 1 -30.21 19.92 46.79
CA MET A 1 -29.09 18.97 46.99
C MET A 1 -27.81 19.78 47.08
N ALA A 2 -27.19 19.85 48.26
CA ALA A 2 -25.95 20.59 48.49
C ALA A 2 -24.75 19.65 48.32
N ARG A 3 -23.69 20.07 47.62
CA ARG A 3 -22.42 19.34 47.53
C ARG A 3 -21.33 20.10 48.27
N PHE A 4 -20.74 19.45 49.28
CA PHE A 4 -19.59 19.93 50.02
C PHE A 4 -18.29 19.56 49.30
N SER A 5 -17.41 20.53 49.13
CA SER A 5 -16.03 20.38 48.67
C SER A 5 -15.10 20.19 49.89
N ARG A 6 -14.10 19.33 49.79
CA ARG A 6 -13.02 19.21 50.77
C ARG A 6 -11.67 19.36 50.06
N LEU A 7 -10.96 20.45 50.35
CA LEU A 7 -9.52 20.57 50.08
C LEU A 7 -8.73 19.97 51.23
N LEU A 8 -7.66 19.24 50.92
CA LEU A 8 -6.68 18.74 51.87
C LEU A 8 -5.32 19.38 51.54
N LEU A 9 -4.78 20.14 52.49
CA LEU A 9 -3.45 20.75 52.43
C LEU A 9 -2.48 19.87 53.22
N ILE A 10 -1.34 19.49 52.65
CA ILE A 10 -0.28 18.75 53.36
C ILE A 10 1.01 19.56 53.26
N LEU A 11 1.52 19.98 54.44
CA LEU A 11 2.81 20.60 54.67
C LEU A 11 3.83 19.50 55.04
N LEU A 12 5.05 19.57 54.50
CA LEU A 12 6.18 18.76 54.93
C LEU A 12 7.39 19.67 55.26
N PRO A 13 8.23 19.28 56.25
CA PRO A 13 9.12 20.18 56.97
C PRO A 13 10.55 20.18 56.41
N THR A 14 11.21 21.33 56.59
CA THR A 14 12.60 21.64 56.21
C THR A 14 13.59 21.09 57.24
N CYS A 15 14.55 20.27 56.80
CA CYS A 15 15.74 19.93 57.58
C CYS A 15 16.95 20.75 57.09
N LEU A 16 17.46 21.59 57.99
CA LEU A 16 18.74 22.31 57.88
C LEU A 16 19.89 21.35 58.20
N PHE A 17 20.83 21.19 57.27
CA PHE A 17 22.19 20.72 57.57
C PHE A 17 23.19 21.81 57.21
N ALA A 18 23.94 22.24 58.22
CA ALA A 18 25.04 23.17 58.11
C ALA A 18 26.36 22.41 57.86
N GLY A 19 27.12 22.89 56.87
CA GLY A 19 28.58 23.03 56.93
C GLY A 19 29.46 21.77 56.87
N LEU A 20 29.88 21.39 55.67
CA LEU A 20 31.19 20.80 55.41
C LEU A 20 31.87 21.62 54.31
N ALA A 21 33.01 22.23 54.65
CA ALA A 21 33.81 23.04 53.76
C ALA A 21 34.39 22.17 52.63
N TRP A 22 33.91 22.39 51.41
CA TRP A 22 34.49 21.78 50.22
C TRP A 22 35.70 22.57 49.74
N THR A 23 36.80 21.84 49.58
CA THR A 23 37.98 22.25 48.81
C THR A 23 37.55 22.70 47.43
N ALA A 24 37.90 23.93 47.04
CA ALA A 24 37.57 24.47 45.73
C ALA A 24 38.12 23.57 44.61
N PRO A 25 37.27 22.94 43.79
CA PRO A 25 37.74 22.28 42.59
C PRO A 25 38.26 23.36 41.63
N LYS A 26 39.34 23.05 40.91
CA LYS A 26 39.91 23.91 39.88
C LYS A 26 38.79 24.34 38.92
N LEU A 27 38.75 25.63 38.58
CA LEU A 27 37.95 26.17 37.48
C LEU A 27 38.23 25.35 36.22
N VAL A 28 37.39 24.35 35.97
CA VAL A 28 37.16 23.83 34.64
C VAL A 28 36.38 24.95 33.96
N ASP A 29 36.96 25.50 32.89
CA ASP A 29 36.31 26.45 32.01
C ASP A 29 34.95 25.87 31.62
N SER A 30 33.91 26.32 32.31
CA SER A 30 32.53 26.00 31.99
C SER A 30 32.21 26.87 30.79
N ALA A 31 32.69 26.45 29.63
CA ALA A 31 32.07 26.84 28.37
C ALA A 31 30.59 26.57 28.58
N SER A 32 29.78 27.64 28.57
CA SER A 32 28.34 27.55 28.59
C SER A 32 27.94 26.56 27.49
N GLN A 33 27.66 25.32 27.89
CA GLN A 33 26.78 24.47 27.12
C GLN A 33 25.46 25.20 27.19
N PHE A 34 25.26 26.08 26.20
CA PHE A 34 23.96 26.54 25.81
C PHE A 34 23.19 25.25 25.53
N SER A 35 22.45 24.79 26.54
CA SER A 35 21.42 23.79 26.34
C SER A 35 20.50 24.45 25.33
N GLU A 36 20.60 24.02 24.07
CA GLU A 36 19.57 24.28 23.08
C GLU A 36 18.32 23.61 23.63
N GLN A 37 17.60 24.38 24.44
CA GLN A 37 16.19 24.18 24.70
C GLN A 37 15.53 24.29 23.34
N THR A 38 15.40 23.15 22.66
CA THR A 38 14.61 23.01 21.45
C THR A 38 13.22 23.52 21.82
N PRO A 39 12.68 24.57 21.16
CA PRO A 39 11.33 25.00 21.46
C PRO A 39 10.37 23.88 21.02
N LEU A 40 9.86 23.12 21.98
CA LEU A 40 8.56 22.47 21.83
C LEU A 40 7.56 23.61 21.57
N ASP A 41 6.74 23.46 20.52
CA ASP A 41 5.65 24.35 20.12
C ASP A 41 5.96 25.57 19.23
N ARG A 42 6.73 25.41 18.16
CA ARG A 42 6.54 26.29 16.99
C ARG A 42 5.48 25.70 16.07
N GLN A 43 4.24 26.18 16.19
CA GLN A 43 3.19 25.87 15.20
C GLN A 43 3.70 26.28 13.79
N PRO A 44 3.55 25.42 12.77
CA PRO A 44 3.97 25.75 11.41
C PRO A 44 3.20 26.99 10.93
N SER A 45 3.91 27.91 10.28
CA SER A 45 3.27 29.09 9.68
C SER A 45 2.22 28.69 8.66
N ASP A 46 1.25 29.56 8.39
CA ASP A 46 0.24 29.31 7.36
C ASP A 46 0.86 29.09 5.98
N ALA A 47 1.94 29.80 5.66
CA ALA A 47 2.75 29.52 4.46
C ALA A 47 3.29 28.07 4.42
N THR A 48 3.72 27.54 5.56
CA THR A 48 4.20 26.15 5.67
C THR A 48 3.05 25.16 5.51
N ARG A 49 1.89 25.45 6.13
CA ARG A 49 0.69 24.61 6.03
C ARG A 49 0.16 24.60 4.60
N ALA A 50 -0.02 25.77 3.98
CA ALA A 50 -0.43 25.93 2.58
C ALA A 50 0.46 25.12 1.63
N LYS A 51 1.78 25.25 1.78
CA LYS A 51 2.76 24.55 0.96
C LYS A 51 2.65 23.02 1.06
N ALA A 52 2.31 22.48 2.23
CA ALA A 52 2.13 21.04 2.40
C ALA A 52 0.97 20.48 1.53
N TRP A 53 -0.01 21.32 1.22
CA TRP A 53 -1.17 21.00 0.39
C TRP A 53 -1.03 21.47 -1.07
N GLY A 54 0.10 22.11 -1.43
CA GLY A 54 0.29 22.70 -2.75
C GLY A 54 -0.60 23.92 -3.00
N LEU A 55 -1.04 24.59 -1.92
CA LEU A 55 -1.87 25.78 -1.92
C LEU A 55 -1.03 27.05 -1.79
N THR A 56 -1.58 28.17 -2.24
CA THR A 56 -1.09 29.51 -1.88
C THR A 56 -1.56 29.92 -0.49
N GLU A 57 -0.97 30.97 0.07
CA GLU A 57 -1.40 31.53 1.36
C GLU A 57 -2.84 32.04 1.33
N ASP A 58 -3.27 32.66 0.22
CA ASP A 58 -4.65 33.14 0.04
C ASP A 58 -5.67 31.99 0.02
N GLU A 59 -5.29 30.87 -0.60
CA GLU A 59 -6.13 29.66 -0.62
C GLU A 59 -6.22 29.01 0.76
N TRP A 60 -5.12 29.04 1.51
CA TRP A 60 -5.11 28.61 2.89
C TRP A 60 -6.05 29.47 3.75
N ALA A 61 -5.99 30.79 3.59
CA ALA A 61 -6.90 31.72 4.26
C ALA A 61 -8.37 31.54 3.81
N LYS A 62 -8.63 31.18 2.55
CA LYS A 62 -9.98 30.78 2.07
C LYS A 62 -10.45 29.52 2.81
N PHE A 63 -9.60 28.50 2.91
CA PHE A 63 -9.91 27.26 3.64
C PHE A 63 -10.25 27.54 5.11
N GLU A 64 -9.46 28.34 5.82
CA GLU A 64 -9.70 28.65 7.24
C GLU A 64 -11.02 29.41 7.45
N ARG A 65 -11.35 30.36 6.57
CA ARG A 65 -12.64 31.06 6.60
C ARG A 65 -13.82 30.11 6.36
N LEU A 66 -13.68 29.18 5.42
CA LEU A 66 -14.72 28.16 5.17
C LEU A 66 -14.92 27.26 6.39
N GLN A 67 -13.82 26.83 7.03
CA GLN A 67 -13.86 26.02 8.25
C GLN A 67 -14.41 26.77 9.47
N ALA A 68 -14.32 28.10 9.51
CA ALA A 68 -14.99 28.91 10.53
C ALA A 68 -16.51 29.08 10.28
N GLY A 69 -17.00 28.70 9.10
CA GLY A 69 -18.39 28.81 8.68
C GLY A 69 -19.22 27.53 8.88
N PRO A 70 -20.30 27.33 8.09
CA PRO A 70 -21.17 26.15 8.18
C PRO A 70 -20.42 24.81 8.06
N ARG A 71 -19.29 24.79 7.35
CA ARG A 71 -18.42 23.61 7.20
C ARG A 71 -17.95 23.05 8.54
N HIS A 72 -17.80 23.89 9.57
CA HIS A 72 -17.51 23.47 10.93
C HIS A 72 -18.53 22.46 11.48
N TYR A 73 -19.81 22.65 11.14
CA TYR A 73 -20.90 21.80 11.63
C TYR A 73 -21.10 20.57 10.74
N TRP A 74 -20.91 20.71 9.43
CA TRP A 74 -21.16 19.62 8.48
C TRP A 74 -19.98 18.64 8.36
N SER A 75 -18.75 19.15 8.28
CA SER A 75 -17.56 18.34 8.01
C SER A 75 -16.30 19.00 8.61
N PRO A 76 -16.19 19.11 9.95
CA PRO A 76 -15.10 19.84 10.61
C PRO A 76 -13.70 19.28 10.36
N GLN A 77 -13.59 18.00 9.97
CA GLN A 77 -12.30 17.31 9.74
C GLN A 77 -12.01 17.08 8.26
N LEU A 78 -12.78 17.71 7.36
CA LEU A 78 -12.54 17.58 5.93
C LEU A 78 -11.21 18.24 5.56
N ASP A 79 -10.43 17.58 4.72
CA ASP A 79 -9.13 18.08 4.33
C ASP A 79 -9.23 19.40 3.53
N PRO A 80 -8.17 20.21 3.48
CA PRO A 80 -8.19 21.51 2.81
C PRO A 80 -8.56 21.46 1.33
N LEU A 81 -8.08 20.46 0.58
CA LEU A 81 -8.33 20.37 -0.86
C LEU A 81 -9.75 19.93 -1.16
N THR A 82 -10.29 18.94 -0.44
CA THR A 82 -11.71 18.58 -0.57
C THR A 82 -12.62 19.72 -0.13
N THR A 83 -12.27 20.44 0.93
CA THR A 83 -13.05 21.61 1.40
C THR A 83 -13.10 22.69 0.32
N LEU A 84 -11.95 23.09 -0.23
CA LEU A 84 -11.86 24.09 -1.29
C LEU A 84 -12.53 23.63 -2.59
N GLY A 85 -12.42 22.34 -2.94
CA GLY A 85 -13.03 21.76 -4.13
C GLY A 85 -14.55 21.71 -4.07
N VAL A 86 -15.14 21.33 -2.94
CA VAL A 86 -16.61 21.32 -2.78
C VAL A 86 -17.19 22.74 -2.76
N GLU A 87 -16.49 23.69 -2.13
CA GLU A 87 -16.88 25.10 -2.01
C GLU A 87 -16.39 25.97 -3.19
N ALA A 88 -15.85 25.37 -4.25
CA ALA A 88 -15.34 26.11 -5.40
C ALA A 88 -16.46 26.84 -6.15
N ASP A 89 -16.21 28.09 -6.52
CA ASP A 89 -17.17 28.98 -7.19
C ASP A 89 -17.19 28.76 -8.71
N SER A 90 -16.21 28.02 -9.24
CA SER A 90 -16.07 27.70 -10.66
C SER A 90 -15.61 26.25 -10.89
N ASP A 91 -15.93 25.71 -12.07
CA ASP A 91 -15.46 24.39 -12.48
C ASP A 91 -13.93 24.34 -12.63
N GLN A 92 -13.31 25.47 -12.99
CA GLN A 92 -11.85 25.56 -13.09
C GLN A 92 -11.17 25.43 -11.72
N GLU A 93 -11.66 26.13 -10.70
CA GLU A 93 -11.16 25.97 -9.33
C GLU A 93 -11.40 24.54 -8.83
N ARG A 94 -12.60 24.00 -9.04
CA ARG A 94 -12.97 22.63 -8.64
C ARG A 94 -12.03 21.59 -9.24
N GLN A 95 -11.77 21.70 -10.54
CA GLN A 95 -10.86 20.82 -11.26
C GLN A 95 -9.43 20.93 -10.72
N ARG A 96 -8.94 22.15 -10.48
CA ARG A 96 -7.58 22.36 -9.96
C ARG A 96 -7.38 21.71 -8.58
N TYR A 97 -8.33 21.88 -7.66
CA TYR A 97 -8.22 21.27 -6.33
C TYR A 97 -8.30 19.74 -6.39
N ALA A 98 -9.17 19.18 -7.26
CA ALA A 98 -9.24 17.74 -7.48
C ALA A 98 -7.91 17.18 -8.02
N GLU A 99 -7.28 17.87 -8.98
CA GLU A 99 -5.98 17.44 -9.51
C GLU A 99 -4.86 17.51 -8.46
N LEU A 100 -4.85 18.54 -7.61
CA LEU A 100 -3.89 18.63 -6.49
C LEU A 100 -4.07 17.46 -5.52
N GLN A 101 -5.32 17.12 -5.19
CA GLN A 101 -5.64 16.03 -4.28
C GLN A 101 -5.19 14.69 -4.83
N VAL A 102 -5.54 14.37 -6.09
CA VAL A 102 -5.13 13.12 -6.75
C VAL A 102 -3.60 12.97 -6.76
N ARG A 103 -2.85 14.05 -7.00
CA ARG A 103 -1.37 14.00 -6.97
C ARG A 103 -0.83 13.72 -5.57
N LEU A 104 -1.42 14.29 -4.53
CA LEU A 104 -1.03 14.02 -3.13
C LEU A 104 -1.41 12.59 -2.71
N GLU A 105 -2.58 12.12 -3.11
CA GLU A 105 -3.04 10.75 -2.88
C GLU A 105 -2.14 9.73 -3.58
N ALA A 106 -1.71 9.99 -4.81
CA ALA A 106 -0.73 9.15 -5.51
C ALA A 106 0.59 9.03 -4.72
N LYS A 107 1.16 10.17 -4.27
CA LYS A 107 2.37 10.17 -3.42
C LYS A 107 2.16 9.48 -2.08
N ARG A 108 0.96 9.57 -1.51
CA ARG A 108 0.60 8.88 -0.27
C ARG A 108 0.57 7.37 -0.51
N ALA A 109 -0.12 6.91 -1.56
CA ALA A 109 -0.20 5.51 -1.93
C ALA A 109 1.18 4.89 -2.20
N GLU A 110 2.08 5.62 -2.86
CA GLU A 110 3.47 5.19 -3.06
C GLU A 110 4.20 4.92 -1.74
N ARG A 111 4.07 5.82 -0.76
CA ARG A 111 4.68 5.67 0.56
C ARG A 111 4.06 4.53 1.36
N GLU A 112 2.74 4.41 1.30
CA GLU A 112 2.02 3.29 1.93
C GLU A 112 2.49 1.96 1.32
N LEU A 113 2.57 1.85 -0.01
CA LEU A 113 3.08 0.64 -0.67
C LEU A 113 4.53 0.33 -0.29
N ALA A 114 5.41 1.34 -0.23
CA ALA A 114 6.78 1.16 0.22
C ALA A 114 6.85 0.64 1.67
N TYR A 115 6.01 1.18 2.56
CA TYR A 115 5.89 0.69 3.93
C TYR A 115 5.34 -0.74 3.98
N GLN A 116 4.30 -1.07 3.20
CA GLN A 116 3.74 -2.42 3.16
C GLN A 116 4.79 -3.45 2.76
N LYS A 117 5.67 -3.14 1.78
CA LYS A 117 6.79 -4.02 1.41
C LYS A 117 7.74 -4.24 2.60
N ALA A 118 8.10 -3.18 3.31
CA ALA A 118 8.97 -3.27 4.48
C ALA A 118 8.30 -4.05 5.62
N TYR A 119 7.01 -3.85 5.83
CA TYR A 119 6.20 -4.55 6.83
C TYR A 119 6.14 -6.06 6.53
N THR A 120 5.83 -6.45 5.28
CA THR A 120 5.82 -7.85 4.85
C THR A 120 7.18 -8.52 5.05
N ALA A 121 8.27 -7.84 4.68
CA ALA A 121 9.63 -8.36 4.91
C ALA A 121 9.95 -8.49 6.41
N ALA A 122 9.52 -7.54 7.24
CA ALA A 122 9.68 -7.61 8.68
C ALA A 122 8.89 -8.78 9.28
N TRP A 123 7.66 -9.01 8.83
CA TRP A 123 6.82 -10.13 9.27
C TRP A 123 7.50 -11.48 9.01
N ALA A 124 7.98 -11.70 7.78
CA ALA A 124 8.67 -12.94 7.41
C ALA A 124 9.92 -13.20 8.28
N ARG A 125 10.66 -12.14 8.61
CA ARG A 125 11.87 -12.24 9.45
C ARG A 125 11.55 -12.49 10.92
N LEU A 126 10.50 -11.86 11.45
CA LEU A 126 10.17 -11.92 12.87
C LEU A 126 9.29 -13.12 13.25
N PHE A 127 8.50 -13.64 12.31
CA PHE A 127 7.54 -14.73 12.53
C PHE A 127 7.62 -15.84 11.45
N PRO A 128 8.77 -16.50 11.27
CA PRO A 128 8.98 -17.45 10.17
C PRO A 128 8.11 -18.73 10.24
N GLY A 129 7.56 -19.07 11.41
CA GLY A 129 6.69 -20.23 11.59
C GLY A 129 5.19 -19.94 11.49
N MET A 130 4.80 -18.67 11.32
CA MET A 130 3.39 -18.28 11.22
C MET A 130 3.00 -18.20 9.74
N LEU A 131 2.22 -19.19 9.28
CA LEU A 131 1.78 -19.26 7.90
C LEU A 131 0.82 -18.10 7.58
N PRO A 132 0.93 -17.46 6.39
CA PRO A 132 -0.06 -16.51 5.92
C PRO A 132 -1.45 -17.13 5.84
N VAL A 133 -2.48 -16.33 6.04
CA VAL A 133 -3.87 -16.75 5.78
C VAL A 133 -4.00 -17.08 4.28
N PRO A 134 -4.43 -18.30 3.92
CA PRO A 134 -4.62 -18.68 2.52
C PRO A 134 -5.57 -17.69 1.81
N GLY A 135 -5.17 -17.17 0.66
CA GLY A 135 -6.00 -16.28 -0.18
C GLY A 135 -5.76 -14.78 -0.05
N MET A 136 -4.81 -14.31 0.78
CA MET A 136 -4.41 -12.89 0.86
C MET A 136 -3.20 -12.51 -0.01
N ALA A 137 -2.53 -13.49 -0.62
CA ALA A 137 -1.47 -13.24 -1.60
C ALA A 137 -2.10 -13.14 -3.00
N ASP A 138 -2.44 -11.93 -3.42
CA ASP A 138 -2.64 -11.60 -4.85
C ASP A 138 -1.29 -11.43 -5.57
N ASP A 139 -0.17 -11.52 -4.84
CA ASP A 139 1.13 -11.68 -5.47
C ASP A 139 1.21 -13.11 -6.04
N PRO A 140 1.49 -13.28 -7.35
CA PRO A 140 2.05 -14.51 -7.83
C PRO A 140 3.41 -14.61 -7.16
N ALA A 141 3.46 -15.24 -5.97
CA ALA A 141 4.68 -15.67 -5.34
C ALA A 141 5.54 -16.24 -6.45
N ALA A 142 6.71 -15.62 -6.69
CA ALA A 142 7.61 -15.88 -7.81
C ALA A 142 7.45 -17.34 -8.20
N ALA A 143 6.81 -17.57 -9.37
CA ALA A 143 6.37 -18.89 -9.76
C ALA A 143 7.56 -19.85 -9.54
N PRO A 144 7.42 -20.92 -8.74
CA PRO A 144 8.54 -21.78 -8.41
C PRO A 144 9.26 -22.15 -9.71
N ALA A 145 10.59 -22.11 -9.73
CA ALA A 145 11.38 -22.33 -10.93
C ALA A 145 10.85 -23.58 -11.68
N GLY A 146 10.35 -23.39 -12.91
CA GLY A 146 9.69 -24.44 -13.69
C GLY A 146 8.14 -24.38 -13.74
N ARG A 147 7.50 -23.38 -13.13
CA ARG A 147 6.08 -23.06 -13.35
C ARG A 147 5.93 -21.96 -14.41
N PHE A 148 5.04 -22.19 -15.38
CA PHE A 148 4.87 -21.32 -16.53
C PHE A 148 3.42 -20.89 -16.72
N ALA A 149 3.19 -19.63 -17.10
CA ALA A 149 1.88 -19.19 -17.57
C ALA A 149 1.69 -19.64 -19.02
N LEU A 150 0.57 -20.28 -19.30
CA LEU A 150 0.26 -20.85 -20.60
C LEU A 150 -1.05 -20.26 -21.13
N PHE A 151 -0.96 -19.48 -22.19
CA PHE A 151 -2.12 -18.92 -22.87
C PHE A 151 -2.56 -19.81 -24.01
N VAL A 152 -3.86 -20.09 -24.05
CA VAL A 152 -4.50 -21.02 -24.98
C VAL A 152 -5.86 -20.49 -25.42
N GLU A 153 -6.37 -21.03 -26.51
CA GLU A 153 -7.74 -20.80 -26.96
C GLU A 153 -8.48 -22.13 -27.15
N GLN A 154 -9.81 -22.05 -27.19
CA GLN A 154 -10.65 -23.25 -27.22
C GLN A 154 -10.46 -24.09 -28.49
N ARG A 155 -10.30 -23.44 -29.66
CA ARG A 155 -10.14 -24.10 -30.97
C ARG A 155 -8.69 -24.05 -31.44
N CYS A 156 -7.81 -24.71 -30.72
CA CYS A 156 -6.38 -24.73 -31.01
C CYS A 156 -5.78 -26.11 -30.75
N THR A 157 -5.57 -26.87 -31.84
CA THR A 157 -4.96 -28.20 -31.77
C THR A 157 -3.55 -28.17 -31.16
N PRO A 158 -2.65 -27.22 -31.54
CA PRO A 158 -1.33 -27.11 -30.93
C PRO A 158 -1.38 -26.85 -29.41
N CYS A 159 -2.42 -26.15 -28.94
CA CYS A 159 -2.58 -25.85 -27.52
C CYS A 159 -2.81 -27.13 -26.72
N VAL A 160 -3.62 -28.04 -27.25
CA VAL A 160 -3.89 -29.34 -26.62
C VAL A 160 -2.64 -30.23 -26.63
N SER A 161 -2.00 -30.41 -27.79
CA SER A 161 -0.85 -31.30 -27.92
C SER A 161 0.35 -30.85 -27.08
N ASN A 162 0.66 -29.55 -27.09
CA ASN A 162 1.82 -29.02 -26.36
C ASN A 162 1.57 -29.03 -24.85
N THR A 163 0.34 -28.72 -24.40
CA THR A 163 -0.02 -28.83 -22.97
C THR A 163 0.21 -30.25 -22.47
N GLN A 164 -0.25 -31.26 -23.22
CA GLN A 164 -0.04 -32.67 -22.86
C GLN A 164 1.45 -33.02 -22.80
N GLN A 165 2.24 -32.57 -23.78
CA GLN A 165 3.68 -32.81 -23.82
C GLN A 165 4.39 -32.21 -22.60
N TRP A 166 4.09 -30.95 -22.26
CA TRP A 166 4.71 -30.27 -21.11
C TRP A 166 4.31 -30.90 -19.77
N LEU A 167 3.05 -31.30 -19.60
CA LEU A 167 2.60 -31.99 -18.39
C LEU A 167 3.25 -33.36 -18.21
N ARG A 168 3.43 -34.12 -19.30
CA ARG A 168 4.20 -35.38 -19.26
C ARG A 168 5.66 -35.16 -18.91
N GLY A 169 6.22 -34.02 -19.31
CA GLY A 169 7.56 -33.58 -18.92
C GLY A 169 7.66 -33.06 -17.48
N GLY A 170 6.58 -33.06 -16.71
CA GLY A 170 6.57 -32.62 -15.31
C GLY A 170 6.43 -31.10 -15.11
N ALA A 171 6.10 -30.34 -16.17
CA ALA A 171 5.91 -28.90 -16.03
C ALA A 171 4.72 -28.57 -15.10
N HIS A 172 4.86 -27.47 -14.37
CA HIS A 172 3.74 -26.85 -13.67
C HIS A 172 3.18 -25.72 -14.54
N LEU A 173 1.87 -25.69 -14.77
CA LEU A 173 1.27 -24.78 -15.74
C LEU A 173 0.13 -23.98 -15.11
N ASP A 174 0.19 -22.67 -15.24
CA ASP A 174 -0.96 -21.81 -15.00
C ASP A 174 -1.63 -21.50 -16.34
N VAL A 175 -2.69 -22.25 -16.64
CA VAL A 175 -3.39 -22.16 -17.93
C VAL A 175 -4.37 -21.00 -17.91
N TYR A 176 -4.31 -20.14 -18.91
CA TYR A 176 -5.23 -19.03 -19.15
C TYR A 176 -5.98 -19.24 -20.47
N LEU A 177 -7.29 -19.46 -20.39
CA LEU A 177 -8.15 -19.61 -21.57
C LEU A 177 -8.62 -18.24 -22.10
N ILE A 178 -8.07 -17.86 -23.26
CA ILE A 178 -8.43 -16.65 -24.01
C ILE A 178 -9.84 -16.80 -24.59
N GLY A 179 -10.62 -15.72 -24.51
CA GLY A 179 -11.99 -15.71 -25.06
C GLY A 179 -12.96 -16.63 -24.32
N SER A 180 -12.63 -17.03 -23.09
CA SER A 180 -13.51 -17.85 -22.25
C SER A 180 -14.77 -17.12 -21.79
N GLN A 181 -14.81 -15.78 -21.83
CA GLN A 181 -15.96 -14.96 -21.40
C GLN A 181 -16.41 -15.22 -19.95
N GLY A 182 -15.51 -15.72 -19.09
CA GLY A 182 -15.87 -16.12 -17.72
C GLY A 182 -16.71 -17.40 -17.63
N ASP A 183 -16.84 -18.15 -18.72
CA ASP A 183 -17.59 -19.41 -18.77
C ASP A 183 -16.73 -20.58 -18.30
N ASP A 184 -16.91 -20.99 -17.05
CA ASP A 184 -16.24 -22.15 -16.45
C ASP A 184 -16.49 -23.45 -17.22
N GLY A 185 -17.64 -23.58 -17.90
CA GLY A 185 -17.98 -24.74 -18.70
C GLY A 185 -17.00 -24.93 -19.85
N ARG A 186 -16.64 -23.83 -20.53
CA ARG A 186 -15.62 -23.83 -21.60
C ARG A 186 -14.24 -24.18 -21.07
N LEU A 187 -13.89 -23.63 -19.90
CA LEU A 187 -12.61 -23.90 -19.26
C LEU A 187 -12.47 -25.39 -18.88
N ARG A 188 -13.51 -25.97 -18.26
CA ARG A 188 -13.56 -27.40 -17.94
C ARG A 188 -13.60 -28.29 -19.20
N GLN A 189 -14.28 -27.86 -20.26
CA GLN A 189 -14.31 -28.60 -21.52
C GLN A 189 -12.93 -28.63 -22.18
N TRP A 190 -12.26 -27.48 -22.26
CA TRP A 190 -10.91 -27.40 -22.81
C TRP A 190 -9.93 -28.23 -21.98
N ALA A 191 -9.98 -28.13 -20.65
CA ALA A 191 -9.10 -28.90 -19.75
C ALA A 191 -9.27 -30.42 -19.95
N ARG A 192 -10.51 -30.91 -20.09
CA ARG A 192 -10.77 -32.31 -20.42
C ARG A 192 -10.19 -32.71 -21.79
N GLY A 193 -10.33 -31.85 -22.80
CA GLY A 193 -9.71 -32.07 -24.12
C GLY A 193 -8.19 -32.11 -24.06
N ALA A 194 -7.57 -31.32 -23.17
CA ALA A 194 -6.14 -31.33 -22.90
C ALA A 194 -5.69 -32.50 -22.00
N GLY A 195 -6.61 -33.35 -21.51
CA GLY A 195 -6.27 -34.47 -20.63
C GLY A 195 -5.85 -34.05 -19.21
N ILE A 196 -6.17 -32.81 -18.80
CA ILE A 196 -5.90 -32.32 -17.45
C ILE A 196 -6.87 -32.97 -16.48
N THR A 197 -6.34 -33.65 -15.46
CA THR A 197 -7.14 -34.37 -14.47
C THR A 197 -7.44 -33.50 -13.24
N PRO A 198 -8.52 -33.79 -12.49
CA PRO A 198 -8.79 -33.13 -11.21
C PRO A 198 -7.63 -33.26 -10.22
N ALA A 199 -6.93 -34.39 -10.22
CA ALA A 199 -5.77 -34.62 -9.35
C ALA A 199 -4.63 -33.63 -9.62
N GLN A 200 -4.36 -33.31 -10.88
CA GLN A 200 -3.35 -32.33 -11.28
C GLN A 200 -3.75 -30.90 -10.92
N VAL A 201 -5.05 -30.60 -10.91
CA VAL A 201 -5.56 -29.31 -10.45
C VAL A 201 -5.47 -29.23 -8.92
N SER A 202 -5.93 -30.26 -8.20
CA SER A 202 -5.90 -30.28 -6.74
C SER A 202 -4.50 -30.33 -6.15
N SER A 203 -3.53 -30.96 -6.83
CA SER A 203 -2.13 -30.96 -6.42
C SER A 203 -1.40 -29.66 -6.76
N GLY A 204 -2.05 -28.76 -7.51
CA GLY A 204 -1.44 -27.52 -7.99
C GLY A 204 -0.39 -27.72 -9.08
N GLN A 205 -0.34 -28.88 -9.76
CA GLN A 205 0.44 -29.03 -10.98
C GLN A 205 -0.10 -28.13 -12.10
N VAL A 206 -1.43 -28.00 -12.17
CA VAL A 206 -2.12 -27.15 -13.14
C VAL A 206 -3.07 -26.20 -12.43
N THR A 207 -3.04 -24.91 -12.76
CA THR A 207 -4.14 -24.00 -12.45
C THR A 207 -4.93 -23.70 -13.73
N LEU A 208 -6.25 -23.58 -13.59
CA LEU A 208 -7.16 -23.28 -14.70
C LEU A 208 -7.75 -21.90 -14.48
N ASN A 209 -7.48 -20.98 -15.39
CA ASN A 209 -7.81 -19.58 -15.24
C ASN A 209 -8.52 -19.05 -16.49
N HIS A 210 -9.37 -18.05 -16.28
CA HIS A 210 -9.83 -17.18 -17.36
C HIS A 210 -8.76 -16.14 -17.66
N ASP A 211 -8.50 -15.87 -18.93
CA ASP A 211 -7.53 -14.85 -19.33
C ASP A 211 -7.86 -13.45 -18.76
N ARG A 212 -9.15 -13.07 -18.75
CA ARG A 212 -9.65 -11.76 -18.26
C ARG A 212 -8.89 -10.56 -18.84
N GLY A 213 -8.41 -10.66 -20.09
CA GLY A 213 -7.70 -9.56 -20.78
C GLY A 213 -6.19 -9.55 -20.57
N ARG A 214 -5.65 -10.48 -19.75
CA ARG A 214 -4.20 -10.58 -19.49
C ARG A 214 -3.40 -10.75 -20.78
N TRP A 215 -3.88 -11.57 -21.72
CA TRP A 215 -3.27 -11.78 -23.03
C TRP A 215 -3.00 -10.46 -23.76
N PHE A 216 -3.97 -9.56 -23.77
CA PHE A 216 -3.84 -8.25 -24.41
C PHE A 216 -2.91 -7.31 -23.62
N SER A 217 -3.04 -7.27 -22.30
CA SER A 217 -2.21 -6.42 -21.43
C SER A 217 -0.71 -6.74 -21.50
N LEU A 218 -0.35 -7.98 -21.85
CA LEU A 218 1.04 -8.41 -22.03
C LEU A 218 1.64 -7.96 -23.38
N GLY A 219 0.85 -7.37 -24.28
CA GLY A 219 1.26 -7.16 -25.67
C GLY A 219 1.54 -8.48 -26.40
N ALA A 220 0.96 -9.58 -25.93
CA ALA A 220 1.24 -10.91 -26.45
C ALA A 220 0.67 -11.07 -27.86
N SER A 221 1.48 -11.57 -28.77
CA SER A 221 1.10 -11.83 -30.16
C SER A 221 0.89 -13.31 -30.43
N ARG A 222 0.12 -13.61 -31.46
CA ARG A 222 0.03 -14.96 -32.06
C ARG A 222 1.43 -15.42 -32.50
N PRO A 223 1.69 -16.75 -32.57
CA PRO A 223 0.72 -17.86 -32.47
C PRO A 223 0.43 -18.32 -31.02
N LEU A 224 -0.60 -19.16 -30.88
CA LEU A 224 -0.90 -19.91 -29.65
C LEU A 224 -0.56 -21.40 -29.87
N PRO A 225 -0.23 -22.18 -28.81
CA PRO A 225 -0.09 -21.76 -27.42
C PRO A 225 1.10 -20.82 -27.22
N ALA A 226 1.04 -20.00 -26.18
CA ALA A 226 2.13 -19.09 -25.83
C ALA A 226 2.48 -19.26 -24.35
N ARG A 227 3.76 -19.45 -24.05
CA ARG A 227 4.24 -19.75 -22.70
C ARG A 227 5.10 -18.62 -22.18
N TYR A 228 4.84 -18.19 -20.96
CA TYR A 228 5.53 -17.08 -20.34
C TYR A 228 6.10 -17.46 -18.98
N GLN A 229 7.20 -16.81 -18.63
CA GLN A 229 7.80 -16.81 -17.30
C GLN A 229 7.94 -15.38 -16.80
N GLN A 230 7.85 -15.18 -15.49
CA GLN A 230 8.23 -13.91 -14.89
C GLN A 230 9.73 -13.93 -14.53
N VAL A 231 10.48 -13.00 -15.12
CA VAL A 231 11.90 -12.76 -14.82
C VAL A 231 12.03 -11.29 -14.42
N ASP A 232 12.51 -11.03 -13.21
CA ASP A 232 12.63 -9.68 -12.63
C ASP A 232 11.33 -8.85 -12.69
N GLY A 233 10.19 -9.51 -12.43
CA GLY A 233 8.87 -8.88 -12.48
C GLY A 233 8.36 -8.57 -13.89
N LYS A 234 9.10 -8.95 -14.94
CA LYS A 234 8.69 -8.81 -16.34
C LYS A 234 8.29 -10.16 -16.91
N TRP A 235 7.21 -10.17 -17.67
CA TRP A 235 6.80 -11.35 -18.43
C TRP A 235 7.67 -11.50 -19.67
N GLN A 236 8.30 -12.66 -19.79
CA GLN A 236 9.09 -13.03 -20.96
C GLN A 236 8.48 -14.27 -21.59
N ARG A 237 8.31 -14.23 -22.92
CA ARG A 237 7.88 -15.38 -23.72
C ARG A 237 9.05 -16.37 -23.83
N ILE A 238 8.77 -17.66 -23.72
CA ILE A 238 9.78 -18.72 -23.57
C ILE A 238 9.49 -19.94 -24.46
N ASP A 239 8.85 -19.69 -25.60
CA ASP A 239 8.55 -20.68 -26.64
C ASP A 239 9.68 -20.74 -27.66
#